data_AF-A0A1A2GKG8-F1
#
_entry.id   AF-A0A1A2GKG8-F1
#
_cell.length_a   1.000
_cell.length_b   1.000
_cell.length_c   1.000
_cell.angle_alpha   90.00
_cell.angle_beta   90.00
_cell.angle_gamma   90.00
#
_symmetry.space_group_name_H-M   'P 1'
#
loop_
_entity.id
_entity.type
_entity.pdbx_description
1 polymer ?
#
loop_
_entity_poly.entity_id
_entity_poly.type
_entity_poly.pdbx_seq_one_letter_code
_entity_poly.pdbx_strand_id
1 'polypeptide(L)'
;MVFAMEPAAVAASAADQAALAAQTGAGAAAGAATLMGAMPMGADADSAAFAAALAAVGAAYMVTAGEHAAARELFSDAQSSAGAITVASEAMRAAAMSL
;
A
#
# COMPACT_ATOMS: atom_id res chain seq x y z
N MET A 1 21.16 11.26 -23.13
CA MET A 1 20.06 10.29 -23.18
C MET A 1 18.75 11.05 -23.17
N VAL A 2 17.80 10.65 -24.00
CA VAL A 2 16.44 11.19 -23.96
C VAL A 2 15.55 10.04 -23.50
N PHE A 3 14.99 10.16 -22.31
CA PHE A 3 14.08 9.16 -21.80
C PHE A 3 12.64 9.50 -22.20
N ALA A 4 11.86 8.51 -22.64
CA ALA A 4 10.42 8.67 -22.87
C ALA A 4 9.62 8.80 -21.55
N MET A 5 10.22 8.37 -20.44
CA MET A 5 9.72 8.46 -19.06
C MET A 5 10.84 9.01 -18.20
N GLU A 6 10.57 10.00 -17.35
CA GLU A 6 11.59 10.60 -16.48
C GLU A 6 11.90 9.66 -15.29
N PRO A 7 13.11 9.06 -15.20
CA PRO A 7 13.38 8.02 -14.22
C PRO A 7 13.34 8.52 -12.76
N ALA A 8 13.73 9.77 -12.49
CA ALA A 8 13.73 10.30 -11.14
C ALA A 8 12.30 10.52 -10.62
N ALA A 9 11.38 10.96 -11.46
CA ALA A 9 9.97 11.13 -11.15
C ALA A 9 9.29 9.78 -10.88
N VAL A 10 9.64 8.74 -11.63
CA VAL A 10 9.11 7.38 -11.36
C VAL A 10 9.70 6.80 -10.08
N ALA A 11 10.99 7.03 -9.81
CA ALA A 11 11.59 6.64 -8.54
C ALA A 11 10.95 7.37 -7.34
N ALA A 12 10.68 8.66 -7.47
CA ALA A 12 9.96 9.44 -6.46
C ALA A 12 8.53 8.91 -6.26
N SER A 13 7.81 8.64 -7.34
CA SER A 13 6.46 8.04 -7.26
C SER A 13 6.48 6.67 -6.58
N ALA A 14 7.48 5.82 -6.86
CA ALA A 14 7.60 4.52 -6.20
C ALA A 14 7.82 4.70 -4.68
N ALA A 15 8.72 5.59 -4.29
CA ALA A 15 8.95 5.92 -2.88
C ALA A 15 7.68 6.42 -2.18
N ASP A 16 6.90 7.27 -2.83
CA ASP A 16 5.61 7.75 -2.30
C ASP A 16 4.61 6.60 -2.11
N GLN A 17 4.53 5.66 -3.05
CA GLN A 17 3.64 4.50 -2.93
C GLN A 17 4.04 3.58 -1.77
N ALA A 18 5.34 3.34 -1.59
CA ALA A 18 5.85 2.60 -0.43
C ALA A 18 5.53 3.31 0.89
N ALA A 19 5.72 4.64 0.95
CA ALA A 19 5.38 5.43 2.13
C ALA A 19 3.87 5.40 2.45
N LEU A 20 3.02 5.49 1.43
CA LEU A 20 1.56 5.39 1.58
C LEU A 20 1.12 3.99 2.02
N ALA A 21 1.77 2.93 1.53
CA ALA A 21 1.52 1.57 1.99
C ALA A 21 1.84 1.43 3.49
N ALA A 22 3.03 1.88 3.90
CA ALA A 22 3.43 1.88 5.31
C ALA A 22 2.47 2.70 6.19
N GLN A 23 2.05 3.88 5.74
CA GLN A 23 1.07 4.71 6.45
C GLN A 23 -0.28 4.01 6.59
N THR A 24 -0.73 3.30 5.55
CA THR A 24 -1.99 2.55 5.58
C THR A 24 -1.94 1.44 6.63
N GLY A 25 -0.85 0.66 6.65
CA GLY A 25 -0.65 -0.38 7.66
C GLY A 25 -0.58 0.16 9.08
N ALA A 26 0.15 1.26 9.29
CA ALA A 26 0.25 1.92 10.59
C ALA A 26 -1.10 2.47 11.08
N GLY A 27 -1.87 3.12 10.20
CA GLY A 27 -3.19 3.64 10.53
C GLY A 27 -4.19 2.53 10.88
N ALA A 28 -4.17 1.43 10.12
CA ALA A 28 -5.00 0.26 10.41
C ALA A 28 -4.64 -0.34 11.79
N ALA A 29 -3.36 -0.57 12.06
CA ALA A 29 -2.88 -1.10 13.34
C ALA A 29 -3.26 -0.20 14.52
N ALA A 30 -3.18 1.12 14.37
CA ALA A 30 -3.56 2.07 15.42
C ALA A 30 -5.06 2.01 15.78
N GLY A 31 -5.94 1.74 14.80
CA GLY A 31 -7.38 1.64 15.00
C GLY A 31 -7.87 0.25 15.43
N ALA A 32 -7.03 -0.78 15.34
CA ALA A 32 -7.40 -2.19 15.50
C ALA A 32 -8.07 -2.48 16.86
N ALA A 33 -7.48 -1.99 17.95
CA ALA A 33 -8.01 -2.22 19.31
C ALA A 33 -9.39 -1.59 19.51
N THR A 34 -9.61 -0.39 18.97
CA THR A 34 -10.91 0.31 19.06
C THR A 34 -12.00 -0.42 18.30
N LEU A 35 -11.68 -0.96 17.13
CA LEU A 35 -12.66 -1.64 16.28
C LEU A 35 -13.01 -3.06 16.76
N MET A 36 -12.05 -3.78 17.35
CA MET A 36 -12.25 -5.16 17.79
C MET A 36 -12.51 -5.32 19.29
N GLY A 37 -12.24 -4.28 20.09
CA GLY A 37 -12.33 -4.32 21.55
C GLY A 37 -13.61 -3.70 22.14
N ALA A 38 -14.60 -3.36 21.31
CA ALA A 38 -15.83 -2.75 21.78
C ALA A 38 -16.63 -3.71 22.69
N MET A 39 -17.03 -3.21 23.86
CA MET A 39 -17.86 -3.97 24.80
C MET A 39 -19.35 -3.73 24.57
N PRO A 40 -20.22 -4.70 24.90
CA PRO A 40 -21.66 -4.49 24.89
C PRO A 40 -22.04 -3.28 25.73
N MET A 41 -22.91 -2.41 25.19
CA MET A 41 -23.39 -1.21 25.88
C MET A 41 -24.36 -1.52 27.03
N GLY A 42 -24.97 -2.71 27.00
CA GLY A 42 -25.91 -3.23 27.97
C GLY A 42 -25.88 -4.76 28.02
N ALA A 43 -26.66 -5.34 28.94
CA ALA A 43 -26.76 -6.78 29.12
C ALA A 43 -27.79 -7.45 28.20
N ASP A 44 -28.44 -6.69 27.32
CA ASP A 44 -29.41 -7.17 26.35
C ASP A 44 -28.75 -7.82 25.12
N ALA A 45 -29.53 -8.62 24.39
CA ALA A 45 -29.04 -9.35 23.22
C ALA A 45 -28.62 -8.41 22.07
N ASP A 46 -29.25 -7.25 21.93
CA ASP A 46 -28.94 -6.30 20.85
C ASP A 46 -27.57 -5.65 21.08
N SER A 47 -27.27 -5.27 22.32
CA SER A 47 -25.96 -4.77 22.74
C SER A 47 -24.83 -5.78 22.47
N ALA A 48 -25.08 -7.06 22.74
CA ALA A 48 -24.11 -8.13 22.44
C ALA A 48 -23.94 -8.35 20.94
N ALA A 49 -25.04 -8.36 20.18
CA ALA A 49 -25.01 -8.52 18.72
C ALA A 49 -24.29 -7.35 18.03
N PHE A 50 -24.50 -6.12 18.50
CA PHE A 50 -23.81 -4.93 17.99
C PHE A 50 -22.30 -5.02 18.22
N ALA A 51 -21.86 -5.36 19.44
CA ALA A 51 -20.43 -5.51 19.75
C ALA A 51 -19.77 -6.59 18.88
N ALA A 52 -20.43 -7.73 18.67
CA ALA A 52 -19.94 -8.79 17.80
C ALA A 52 -19.87 -8.35 16.32
N ALA A 53 -20.90 -7.64 15.83
CA ALA A 53 -20.91 -7.12 14.47
C ALA A 53 -19.80 -6.09 14.25
N LEU A 54 -19.57 -5.20 15.20
CA LEU A 54 -18.49 -4.20 15.12
C LEU A 54 -17.11 -4.87 15.08
N ALA A 55 -16.88 -5.89 15.91
CA ALA A 55 -15.64 -6.66 15.88
C ALA A 55 -15.42 -7.38 14.54
N ALA A 56 -16.47 -7.98 13.97
CA ALA A 56 -16.41 -8.65 12.67
C ALA A 56 -16.10 -7.65 11.52
N VAL A 57 -16.78 -6.49 11.51
CA VAL A 57 -16.52 -5.42 10.53
C VAL A 57 -15.12 -4.84 10.71
N GLY A 58 -14.67 -4.67 11.96
CA GLY A 58 -13.31 -4.23 12.29
C GLY A 58 -12.24 -5.17 11.74
N ALA A 59 -12.42 -6.48 11.94
CA ALA A 59 -11.52 -7.50 11.39
C ALA A 59 -11.53 -7.48 9.85
N ALA A 60 -12.70 -7.39 9.22
CA ALA A 60 -12.80 -7.28 7.76
C ALA A 60 -12.08 -6.03 7.23
N TYR A 61 -12.24 -4.88 7.89
CA TYR A 61 -11.53 -3.65 7.53
C TYR A 61 -10.00 -3.80 7.63
N MET A 62 -9.48 -4.50 8.66
CA MET A 62 -8.05 -4.78 8.78
C MET A 62 -7.51 -5.60 7.61
N VAL A 63 -8.25 -6.64 7.20
CA VAL A 63 -7.89 -7.45 6.02
C VAL A 63 -7.85 -6.58 4.77
N THR A 64 -8.91 -5.83 4.50
CA THR A 64 -8.98 -4.93 3.33
C THR A 64 -7.87 -3.88 3.33
N ALA A 65 -7.56 -3.30 4.50
CA ALA A 65 -6.47 -2.32 4.63
C ALA A 65 -5.12 -2.96 4.35
N GLY A 66 -4.90 -4.21 4.78
CA GLY A 66 -3.71 -4.99 4.46
C GLY A 66 -3.58 -5.28 2.95
N GLU A 67 -4.66 -5.72 2.31
CA GLU A 67 -4.70 -5.95 0.86
C GLU A 67 -4.41 -4.67 0.07
N HIS A 68 -4.96 -3.54 0.51
CA HIS A 68 -4.70 -2.24 -0.11
C HIS A 68 -3.26 -1.77 0.05
N ALA A 69 -2.67 -1.98 1.24
CA ALA A 69 -1.26 -1.68 1.48
C ALA A 69 -0.36 -2.55 0.59
N ALA A 70 -0.63 -3.86 0.50
CA ALA A 70 0.12 -4.77 -0.36
C ALA A 70 0.01 -4.41 -1.85
N ALA A 71 -1.18 -4.01 -2.32
CA ALA A 71 -1.36 -3.57 -3.70
C ALA A 71 -0.52 -2.32 -4.04
N ARG A 72 -0.39 -1.38 -3.09
CA ARG A 72 0.48 -0.21 -3.25
C ARG A 72 1.96 -0.57 -3.25
N GLU A 73 2.40 -1.49 -2.40
CA GLU A 73 3.79 -2.00 -2.43
C GLU A 73 4.12 -2.66 -3.76
N LEU A 74 3.26 -3.54 -4.26
CA LEU A 74 3.44 -4.17 -5.57
C LEU A 74 3.51 -3.14 -6.70
N PHE A 75 2.74 -2.05 -6.61
CA PHE A 75 2.81 -0.97 -7.57
C PHE A 75 4.12 -0.17 -7.47
N SER A 76 4.61 0.09 -6.26
CA SER A 76 5.95 0.68 -6.03
C SER A 76 7.06 -0.17 -6.66
N ASP A 77 7.02 -1.48 -6.46
CA ASP A 77 8.00 -2.43 -7.01
C ASP A 77 7.96 -2.46 -8.55
N ALA A 78 6.75 -2.43 -9.12
CA ALA A 78 6.55 -2.34 -10.56
C ALA A 78 7.12 -1.03 -11.14
N GLN A 79 6.91 0.10 -10.46
CA GLN A 79 7.49 1.38 -10.86
C GLN A 79 9.02 1.37 -10.78
N SER A 80 9.57 0.82 -9.70
CA SER A 80 11.02 0.72 -9.48
C SER A 80 11.70 -0.15 -10.54
N SER A 81 11.13 -1.32 -10.84
CA SER A 81 11.63 -2.23 -11.88
C SER A 81 11.53 -1.62 -13.28
N ALA A 82 10.41 -0.97 -13.61
CA ALA A 82 10.25 -0.26 -14.88
C ALA A 82 11.26 0.89 -15.04
N GLY A 83 11.52 1.66 -13.99
CA GLY A 83 12.54 2.72 -13.96
C GLY A 83 13.95 2.16 -14.22
N ALA A 84 14.34 1.10 -13.51
CA ALA A 84 15.64 0.46 -13.69
C ALA A 84 15.84 -0.10 -15.10
N ILE A 85 14.83 -0.78 -15.65
CA ILE A 85 14.88 -1.33 -17.02
C ILE A 85 15.01 -0.21 -18.05
N THR A 86 14.28 0.89 -17.86
CA THR A 86 14.33 2.04 -18.77
C THR A 86 15.72 2.67 -18.78
N VAL A 87 16.33 2.89 -17.62
CA VAL A 87 17.70 3.41 -17.49
C VAL A 87 18.71 2.49 -18.16
N ALA A 88 18.64 1.20 -17.89
CA ALA A 88 19.53 0.21 -18.50
C ALA A 88 19.38 0.14 -20.02
N SER A 89 18.15 0.20 -20.53
CA SER A 89 17.85 0.14 -21.97
C SER A 89 18.43 1.34 -22.71
N GLU A 90 18.26 2.55 -22.18
CA GLU A 90 18.86 3.75 -22.77
C GLU A 90 20.39 3.74 -22.69
N ALA A 91 20.98 3.14 -21.65
CA ALA A 91 22.43 2.97 -21.55
C ALA A 91 22.97 2.05 -22.64
N MET A 92 22.31 0.92 -22.87
CA MET A 92 22.66 0.01 -23.97
C MET A 92 22.48 0.68 -25.33
N ARG A 93 21.40 1.44 -25.52
CA ARG A 93 21.15 2.19 -26.77
C ARG A 93 22.25 3.22 -27.02
N ALA A 94 22.62 4.01 -26.00
CA ALA A 94 23.68 5.00 -26.12
C ALA A 94 25.04 4.36 -26.43
N ALA A 95 25.37 3.24 -25.78
CA ALA A 95 26.59 2.49 -26.07
C ALA A 95 26.61 1.94 -27.50
N ALA A 96 25.50 1.38 -27.98
CA ALA A 96 25.39 0.86 -29.34
C ALA A 96 25.54 1.95 -30.42
N MET A 97 25.09 3.18 -30.15
CA MET A 97 25.27 4.32 -31.07
C MET A 97 26.68 4.91 -31.07
N SER A 98 27.53 4.51 -30.11
CA SER A 98 28.93 4.98 -30.00
C SER A 98 29.95 4.05 -30.66
N LEU A 99 29.47 2.96 -31.28
CA LEU A 99 30.21 1.93 -32.01
C LEU A 99 30.03 2.12 -33.52
#